data_AF-A0A816GWR7-F1
#
_entry.id   AF-A0A816GWR7-F1
#
_cell.length_a   1.000
_cell.length_b   1.000
_cell.length_c   1.000
_cell.angle_alpha   90.00
_cell.angle_beta   90.00
_cell.angle_gamma   90.00
#
_symmetry.space_group_name_H-M   'P 1'
#
loop_
_entity.id
_entity.type
_entity.pdbx_description
1 polymer ?
#
loop_
_entity_poly.entity_id
_entity_poly.type
_entity_poly.pdbx_seq_one_letter_code
_entity_poly.pdbx_strand_id
1 'polypeptide(L)' 'MSLTTSLSVVQQFSIRYGMSTYVALGNLGNLLIIAIFAQRSHRHNPCSFYLLWMTICNLICLDVGIIPIIFSLDHADI' A
#
# COMPACT_ATOMS: atom_id res chain seq x y z
N MET A 1 8.75 -30.53 -14.75
CA MET A 1 8.59 -29.39 -13.83
C MET A 1 8.33 -29.96 -12.44
N SER A 2 9.18 -29.71 -11.46
CA SER A 2 9.03 -30.31 -10.12
C SER A 2 7.92 -29.61 -9.33
N LEU A 3 7.25 -30.33 -8.43
CA LEU A 3 6.18 -29.79 -7.57
C LEU A 3 6.59 -28.49 -6.83
N THR A 4 7.86 -28.39 -6.45
CA THR A 4 8.47 -27.20 -5.84
C THR A 4 8.51 -25.99 -6.78
N THR A 5 8.80 -26.20 -8.07
CA THR A 5 8.81 -25.10 -9.07
C THR A 5 7.41 -24.59 -9.38
N SER A 6 6.37 -25.44 -9.36
CA SER A 6 4.99 -24.98 -9.51
C SER A 6 4.51 -24.19 -8.28
N LEU A 7 4.89 -24.61 -7.08
CA LEU A 7 4.52 -23.92 -5.84
C LEU A 7 5.13 -22.51 -5.77
N SER A 8 6.42 -22.37 -6.11
CA SER A 8 7.12 -21.09 -6.09
C SER A 8 6.52 -20.07 -7.07
N VAL A 9 6.12 -20.54 -8.26
CA VAL A 9 5.47 -19.71 -9.28
C VAL A 9 4.09 -19.23 -8.81
N VAL A 10 3.26 -20.13 -8.26
CA VAL A 10 1.94 -19.75 -7.72
C VAL A 10 2.08 -18.76 -6.56
N GLN A 11 3.09 -18.95 -5.71
CA GLN A 11 3.38 -18.04 -4.60
C GLN A 11 3.79 -16.65 -5.11
N GLN A 12 4.68 -16.56 -6.11
CA GLN A 12 5.06 -15.29 -6.72
C GLN A 12 3.87 -14.56 -7.32
N PHE A 13 3.01 -15.24 -8.09
CA PHE A 13 1.80 -14.62 -8.64
C PHE A 13 0.86 -14.12 -7.53
N SER A 14 0.64 -14.93 -6.49
CA SER A 14 -0.22 -14.56 -5.37
C SER A 14 0.31 -13.34 -4.62
N ILE A 15 1.62 -13.26 -4.39
CA ILE A 15 2.28 -12.12 -3.75
C ILE A 15 2.16 -10.88 -4.64
N ARG A 16 2.38 -11.01 -5.96
CA ARG A 16 2.33 -9.87 -6.89
C ARG A 16 0.93 -9.23 -6.92
N TYR A 17 -0.11 -10.05 -7.10
CA TYR A 17 -1.50 -9.56 -7.07
C TYR A 17 -1.94 -9.09 -5.68
N GLY A 18 -1.55 -9.81 -4.62
CA GLY A 18 -1.88 -9.44 -3.24
C GLY A 18 -1.25 -8.11 -2.82
N MET A 19 0.01 -7.89 -3.17
CA MET A 19 0.73 -6.66 -2.83
C MET A 19 0.21 -5.47 -3.65
N SER A 20 -0.07 -5.63 -4.94
CA SER A 20 -0.66 -4.55 -5.75
C SER A 20 -2.05 -4.13 -5.25
N THR A 21 -2.90 -5.10 -4.88
CA THR A 21 -4.22 -4.80 -4.32
C THR A 21 -4.13 -4.15 -2.94
N TYR A 22 -3.20 -4.60 -2.09
CA TYR A 22 -2.92 -3.97 -0.80
C TYR A 22 -2.48 -2.50 -0.97
N VAL A 23 -1.60 -2.21 -1.93
CA VAL A 23 -1.17 -0.84 -2.23
C VAL A 23 -2.33 0.02 -2.71
N ALA A 24 -3.15 -0.49 -3.63
CA ALA A 24 -4.30 0.25 -4.14
C ALA A 24 -5.30 0.58 -3.01
N LEU A 25 -5.67 -0.41 -2.19
CA LEU A 25 -6.59 -0.24 -1.07
C LEU A 25 -6.01 0.67 0.03
N GLY A 26 -4.72 0.55 0.33
CA GLY A 26 -4.02 1.38 1.31
C GLY A 26 -3.99 2.86 0.89
N ASN A 27 -3.70 3.13 -0.38
CA ASN A 27 -3.75 4.48 -0.93
C ASN A 27 -5.17 5.06 -0.92
N LEU A 28 -6.17 4.27 -1.31
CA LEU A 28 -7.58 4.68 -1.29
C LEU A 28 -8.06 5.01 0.13
N GLY A 29 -7.73 4.15 1.11
CA GLY A 29 -8.05 4.38 2.51
C GLY A 29 -7.39 5.64 3.06
N ASN A 30 -6.12 5.87 2.74
CA ASN A 30 -5.41 7.08 3.17
C ASN A 30 -6.01 8.35 2.53
N LEU A 31 -6.34 8.32 1.24
CA LEU A 31 -7.00 9.43 0.54
C LEU A 31 -8.36 9.77 1.14
N LEU A 32 -9.15 8.76 1.51
CA LEU A 32 -10.45 8.94 2.18
C LEU A 32 -10.29 9.62 3.54
N ILE A 33 -9.29 9.21 4.34
CA ILE A 33 -9.00 9.84 5.63
C ILE A 33 -8.59 11.30 5.45
N ILE A 34 -7.75 11.60 4.46
CA ILE A 34 -7.36 12.99 4.12
C ILE A 34 -8.60 13.80 3.70
N ALA A 35 -9.49 13.23 2.87
CA ALA A 35 -10.72 13.90 2.43
C ALA A 35 -11.68 14.20 3.59
N ILE A 36 -11.82 13.28 4.54
CA ILE A 36 -12.63 13.47 5.75
C ILE A 36 -12.04 14.60 6.62
N PHE A 37 -10.71 14.62 6.79
CA PHE A 37 -10.05 15.67 7.59
C PHE A 37 -9.92 17.02 6.87
N ALA A 38 -10.02 17.06 5.55
CA ALA A 38 -10.13 18.32 4.81
C ALA A 38 -11.40 19.10 5.19
N GLN A 39 -12.47 18.39 5.57
CA GLN A 39 -13.71 19.01 6.02
C GLN A 39 -13.49 19.78 7.34
N ARG A 40 -13.79 21.09 7.28
CA ARG A 40 -13.55 22.03 8.40
C ARG A 40 -14.29 21.65 9.68
N SER A 41 -15.40 20.91 9.55
CA SER A 41 -16.23 20.44 10.68
C SER A 41 -15.53 19.40 11.57
N HIS A 42 -14.57 18.63 11.03
CA HIS A 42 -13.86 17.58 11.78
C HIS A 42 -12.49 18.03 12.35
N ARG A 43 -12.04 19.25 12.03
CA ARG A 43 -10.73 19.81 12.42
C ARG A 43 -10.64 20.38 13.85
N HIS A 44 -11.69 20.23 14.67
CA HIS A 44 -11.71 20.78 16.04
C HIS A 44 -10.96 19.93 17.06
N ASN A 45 -10.60 18.68 16.74
CA ASN A 45 -9.98 17.77 17.71
C ASN A 45 -8.47 17.63 17.43
N PRO A 46 -7.56 17.83 18.41
CA PRO A 46 -6.12 17.70 18.19
C PRO A 46 -5.71 16.30 17.71
N CYS A 47 -6.48 15.25 18.05
CA CYS A 47 -6.28 13.89 17.56
C CYS A 47 -6.44 13.76 16.03
N SER A 48 -7.22 14.65 15.40
CA SER A 48 -7.40 14.69 13.93
C SER A 48 -6.08 14.99 13.20
N PHE A 49 -5.25 15.88 13.75
CA PHE A 49 -3.95 16.20 13.17
C PHE A 49 -2.96 15.04 13.27
N TYR A 50 -3.00 14.29 14.39
CA TYR A 50 -2.17 13.12 14.56
C TYR A 50 -2.54 12.00 13.58
N LEU A 51 -3.85 11.76 13.39
CA LEU A 51 -4.36 10.79 12.41
C LEU A 51 -4.01 11.20 10.98
N LEU A 52 -4.11 12.49 10.64
CA LEU A 52 -3.69 13.02 9.34
C LEU A 52 -2.19 12.77 9.10
N TRP A 53 -1.34 13.08 10.09
CA TRP A 53 0.11 12.85 9.99
C TRP A 53 0.44 11.36 9.82
N MET A 54 -0.21 10.49 10.59
CA MET A 54 -0.06 9.03 10.49
C MET A 54 -0.46 8.52 9.11
N THR A 55 -1.51 9.11 8.52
CA THR A 55 -2.00 8.77 7.18
C THR A 55 -1.01 9.21 6.10
N ILE A 56 -0.40 10.39 6.23
CA ILE A 56 0.65 10.86 5.31
C ILE A 56 1.89 9.97 5.41
N CYS A 57 2.36 9.64 6.61
CA CYS A 57 3.47 8.71 6.81
C CYS A 57 3.15 7.33 6.21
N ASN A 58 1.93 6.83 6.40
CA ASN A 58 1.50 5.57 5.83
C ASN A 58 1.50 5.60 4.30
N LEU A 59 1.07 6.71 3.68
CA LEU A 59 1.10 6.91 2.23
C LEU A 59 2.55 6.85 1.72
N ILE A 60 3.46 7.60 2.34
CA ILE A 60 4.89 7.61 1.99
C ILE A 60 5.52 6.22 2.16
N CYS A 61 5.20 5.50 3.24
CA CYS A 61 5.71 4.14 3.44
C CYS A 61 5.18 3.16 2.39
N LEU A 62 3.92 3.28 1.97
CA LEU A 62 3.34 2.48 0.90
C LEU A 62 3.99 2.80 -0.46
N ASP A 63 4.13 4.07 -0.80
CA ASP A 63 4.71 4.52 -2.05
C ASP A 63 6.21 4.22 -2.15
N VAL A 64 6.99 4.50 -1.10
CA VAL A 64 8.45 4.31 -1.11
C VAL A 64 8.84 2.87 -0.77
N GLY A 65 8.07 2.18 0.06
CA GLY A 65 8.41 0.83 0.49
C GLY A 65 7.91 -0.24 -0.48
N ILE A 66 6.67 -0.17 -0.92
CA ILE A 66 6.02 -1.29 -1.61
C ILE A 66 6.08 -1.16 -3.13
N ILE A 67 6.00 0.05 -3.70
CA ILE A 67 6.15 0.25 -5.15
C ILE A 67 7.49 -0.28 -5.68
N PRO A 68 8.66 -0.01 -5.09
CA PRO A 68 9.92 -0.57 -5.61
C PRO A 68 10.03 -2.09 -5.42
N ILE A 69 9.32 -2.68 -4.45
CA ILE A 69 9.26 -4.13 -4.28
C ILE A 69 8.44 -4.75 -5.41
N ILE A 70 7.29 -4.15 -5.77
CA ILE A 70 6.48 -4.59 -6.91
C ILE A 70 7.27 -4.42 -8.21
N PHE A 71 7.97 -3.29 -8.39
CA PHE A 71 8.80 -3.03 -9.57
C PHE A 71 9.99 -3.99 -9.67
N SER A 72 10.66 -4.29 -8.54
CA SER A 72 11.74 -5.29 -8.50
C SER A 72 11.23 -6.71 -8.76
N LEU A 73 10.01 -7.04 -8.33
CA LEU A 73 9.37 -8.33 -8.66
C LEU A 73 9.02 -8.44 -10.14
N ASP A 74 8.74 -7.31 -10.80
CA ASP A 74 8.40 -7.21 -12.22
C ASP A 74 9.65 -7.31 -13.12
N HIS A 75 10.79 -6.78 -12.66
CA HIS A 75 12.08 -6.74 -13.38
C HIS A 75 13.12 -7.78 -12.91
N ALA A 76 12.76 -8.74 -12.05
CA ALA A 76 13.67 -9.82 -11.65
C ALA A 76 13.99 -10.84 -12.78
N ASP A 77 13.41 -10.65 -13.97
CA ASP A 77 13.56 -11.51 -15.15
C ASP A 77 14.59 -10.98 -16.17
N ILE A 78 15.74 -10.44 -15.72
CA ILE A 78 16.94 -10.17 -16.57
C ILE A 78 18.17 -10.87 -16.03
#